data_AF-A0A8T4HC68-F1
#
_entry.id   AF-A0A8T4HC68-F1
#
_cell.length_a   1.000
_cell.length_b   1.000
_cell.length_c   1.000
_cell.angle_alpha   90.00
_cell.angle_beta   90.00
_cell.angle_gamma   90.00
#
_symmetry.space_group_name_H-M   'P 1'
#
loop_
_entity.id
_entity.type
_entity.pdbx_description
1 polymer ?
#
loop_
_entity_poly.entity_id
_entity_poly.type
_entity_poly.pdbx_seq_one_letter_code
_entity_poly.pdbx_strand_id
1 'polypeptide(L)'
;MKRTQLKSTYIAALLIGAASFFTSCNKEVTNQLKEYTESDVSQFGKAKILYIVVDGLSGSDLQKLETPRISEIGKSSLYSFSSLADANTTNLTKESAWTTLLTGVNPQKHGVSESDLSSTELAKFPSIFSRINQVNGQFRSAVLATDARIIASLGKDAQVKTAFTTDVQLQVEAIKTLKDSEEDLTVLHYSAVDQAGKTSGYSINNATYVSAIRQLDTQIGDLMTTIKARPSYAKENWLVIITSSTGADLAKSTADNTVYGDPKRNTFTMFYSPKFETKYVNKPTSTEIPFEGNAVRYTYNGTPVQAKLADLSAFNFGVQTDYTINLFIKYTNPDVNLYYPSFFSKRAVGFSGPGWNMFSEGNYWMFNSNMAGQVKGAVINDGKWHSLTVVIDRAGSLDSIRAFTDGTFNAAMVANGNNPDNQTPIRVGKIENDGNTNADYSIANIQIFNRAFTKEEVKKLAGIVQVDEGHPHFNSLQGYWPGFDDVGKNLLTDKSLNKRNLSLTGPYNWSNFSDVVSHFQPAIAASFYRLVPNGVDAPFMVYQWLGITVPSSWQLDGKGWAPAYRTMRD
;
A
#
# COMPACT_ATOMS: atom_id res chain seq x y z
N MET A 1 -40.08 29.83 -72.30
CA MET A 1 -41.28 30.69 -72.42
C MET A 1 -41.46 31.44 -71.09
N LYS A 2 -41.43 32.77 -71.10
CA LYS A 2 -41.57 33.63 -69.90
C LYS A 2 -43.00 33.57 -69.37
N ARG A 3 -43.16 33.53 -68.04
CA ARG A 3 -44.05 34.36 -67.18
C ARG A 3 -44.28 33.68 -65.82
N THR A 4 -43.71 34.21 -64.72
CA THR A 4 -44.37 35.06 -63.69
C THR A 4 -45.54 34.35 -62.97
N GLN A 5 -45.72 34.34 -61.65
CA GLN A 5 -45.19 35.13 -60.54
C GLN A 5 -45.60 34.44 -59.21
N LEU A 6 -44.66 34.44 -58.25
CA LEU A 6 -44.80 34.81 -56.83
C LEU A 6 -46.17 34.71 -56.10
N LYS A 7 -46.14 34.08 -54.91
CA LYS A 7 -46.17 34.71 -53.54
C LYS A 7 -45.95 33.62 -52.48
N SER A 8 -44.85 33.65 -51.74
CA SER A 8 -44.70 34.10 -50.33
C SER A 8 -45.60 33.32 -49.35
N THR A 9 -45.13 32.71 -48.25
CA THR A 9 -44.36 33.25 -47.11
C THR A 9 -44.06 32.02 -46.19
N TYR A 10 -42.89 31.74 -45.60
CA TYR A 10 -42.32 32.35 -44.37
C TYR A 10 -40.91 31.77 -44.01
N ILE A 11 -39.98 32.67 -43.62
CA ILE A 11 -38.94 32.60 -42.53
C ILE A 11 -37.69 31.71 -42.80
N ALA A 12 -36.50 32.25 -43.20
CA ALA A 12 -35.44 32.97 -42.43
C ALA A 12 -34.70 32.07 -41.41
N ALA A 13 -33.36 31.97 -41.30
CA ALA A 13 -32.27 32.91 -41.58
C ALA A 13 -30.87 32.23 -41.53
N LEU A 14 -29.88 32.83 -42.23
CA LEU A 14 -28.44 32.99 -41.87
C LEU A 14 -27.55 31.72 -41.74
N LEU A 15 -26.46 31.54 -42.50
CA LEU A 15 -25.23 32.34 -42.43
C LEU A 15 -24.32 32.15 -43.67
N ILE A 16 -23.76 33.28 -44.09
CA ILE A 16 -22.75 33.48 -45.12
C ILE A 16 -21.35 33.39 -44.48
N GLY A 17 -20.39 32.78 -45.19
CA GLY A 17 -18.98 33.20 -45.15
C GLY A 17 -18.00 32.20 -44.56
N ALA A 18 -17.13 31.63 -45.41
CA ALA A 18 -15.68 31.60 -45.22
C ALA A 18 -15.03 30.65 -46.26
N ALA A 19 -14.63 31.21 -47.38
CA ALA A 19 -13.57 30.64 -48.21
C ALA A 19 -12.49 31.71 -48.31
N SER A 20 -11.26 31.40 -47.88
CA SER A 20 -9.99 31.73 -48.56
C SER A 20 -8.78 31.82 -47.60
N PHE A 21 -7.69 31.18 -48.02
CA PHE A 21 -6.28 31.32 -47.65
C PHE A 21 -5.79 30.91 -46.25
N PHE A 22 -5.19 29.70 -46.21
CA PHE A 22 -4.14 29.34 -45.27
C PHE A 22 -2.85 30.06 -45.64
N THR A 23 -2.52 31.14 -44.94
CA THR A 23 -1.14 31.64 -44.82
C THR A 23 -0.67 31.39 -43.39
N SER A 24 0.30 30.48 -43.26
CA SER A 24 1.05 30.23 -42.03
C SER A 24 1.76 31.50 -41.59
N CYS A 25 1.33 32.05 -40.45
CA CYS A 25 2.13 32.97 -39.67
C CYS A 25 2.81 32.16 -38.56
N ASN A 26 4.09 31.85 -38.76
CA ASN A 26 5.02 31.53 -37.67
C ASN A 26 5.06 32.75 -36.74
N LYS A 27 4.24 32.77 -35.69
CA LYS A 27 4.58 33.53 -34.49
C LYS A 27 5.20 32.54 -33.53
N GLU A 28 6.51 32.64 -33.39
CA GLU A 28 7.21 32.07 -32.24
C GLU A 28 6.44 32.50 -30.99
N VAL A 29 5.92 31.52 -30.26
CA VAL A 29 5.46 31.72 -28.90
C VAL A 29 6.73 31.97 -28.11
N THR A 30 7.12 33.24 -27.99
CA THR A 30 8.12 33.68 -27.03
C THR A 30 7.74 33.11 -25.68
N ASN A 31 8.57 32.21 -25.19
CA ASN A 31 8.49 31.58 -23.89
C ASN A 31 8.56 32.71 -22.85
N GLN A 32 7.42 33.25 -22.43
CA GLN A 32 7.36 34.18 -21.29
C GLN A 32 7.45 33.39 -20.00
N LEU A 33 8.54 32.63 -19.84
CA LEU A 33 9.07 32.37 -18.51
C LEU A 33 9.64 33.70 -18.05
N LYS A 34 9.07 34.29 -17.00
CA LYS A 34 9.75 35.36 -16.27
C LYS A 34 11.11 34.82 -15.85
N GLU A 35 12.17 35.29 -16.48
CA GLU A 35 13.50 35.25 -15.90
C GLU A 35 13.44 36.09 -14.63
N TYR A 36 13.40 35.41 -13.47
CA TYR A 36 13.58 36.07 -12.20
C TYR A 36 15.03 36.54 -12.14
N THR A 37 15.24 37.84 -12.19
CA THR A 37 16.56 38.45 -11.99
C THR A 37 16.98 38.27 -10.52
N GLU A 38 18.28 38.35 -10.21
CA GLU A 38 18.79 38.30 -8.82
C GLU A 38 18.10 39.31 -7.88
N SER A 39 17.50 40.38 -8.43
CA SER A 39 16.68 41.33 -7.68
C SER A 39 15.37 40.74 -7.13
N ASP A 40 14.79 39.70 -7.72
CA ASP A 40 13.56 39.09 -7.23
C ASP A 40 13.80 38.14 -6.04
N VAL A 41 15.00 37.55 -5.96
CA VAL A 41 15.47 36.79 -4.78
C VAL A 41 15.57 37.71 -3.55
N SER A 42 15.82 39.01 -3.77
CA SER A 42 15.95 39.99 -2.68
C SER A 42 14.65 40.25 -1.91
N GLN A 43 13.47 39.99 -2.48
CA GLN A 43 12.17 40.17 -1.79
C GLN A 43 11.81 39.04 -0.82
N PHE A 44 12.37 37.82 -0.98
CA PHE A 44 11.96 36.66 -0.18
C PHE A 44 12.94 36.23 0.91
N GLY A 45 14.17 36.78 0.89
CA GLY A 45 15.26 36.43 1.80
C GLY A 45 16.07 35.21 1.33
N LYS A 46 17.30 35.05 1.84
CA LYS A 46 18.17 33.92 1.51
C LYS A 46 17.57 32.61 2.03
N ALA A 47 17.37 31.63 1.15
CA ALA A 47 16.84 30.32 1.53
C ALA A 47 17.72 29.64 2.59
N LYS A 48 17.08 29.16 3.66
CA LYS A 48 17.70 28.41 4.76
C LYS A 48 16.85 27.21 5.12
N ILE A 49 17.50 26.07 5.37
CA ILE A 49 16.83 24.82 5.67
C ILE A 49 17.47 24.16 6.89
N LEU A 50 16.64 23.83 7.88
CA LEU A 50 16.99 22.89 8.94
C LEU A 50 16.22 21.59 8.70
N TYR A 51 16.92 20.48 8.50
CA TYR A 51 16.34 19.18 8.23
C TYR A 51 16.71 18.18 9.34
N ILE A 52 15.76 17.91 10.22
CA ILE A 52 15.90 17.03 11.39
C ILE A 52 15.34 15.66 11.05
N VAL A 53 16.21 14.64 11.11
CA VAL A 53 15.88 13.23 10.96
C VAL A 53 15.96 12.57 12.34
N VAL A 54 14.94 11.80 12.70
CA VAL A 54 14.85 11.13 14.00
C VAL A 54 14.61 9.64 13.81
N ASP A 55 15.47 8.81 14.37
CA ASP A 55 15.23 7.37 14.36
C ASP A 55 14.15 6.98 15.37
N GLY A 56 13.30 6.01 14.98
CA GLY A 56 12.40 5.30 15.90
C GLY A 56 11.19 6.10 16.40
N LEU A 57 11.00 7.34 15.93
CA LEU A 57 9.89 8.19 16.33
C LEU A 57 8.60 7.77 15.62
N SER A 58 7.75 7.00 16.29
CA SER A 58 6.41 6.66 15.82
C SER A 58 5.52 7.90 15.76
N GLY A 59 4.96 8.20 14.59
CA GLY A 59 4.04 9.33 14.43
C GLY A 59 2.77 9.16 15.27
N SER A 60 2.24 7.94 15.33
CA SER A 60 1.05 7.61 16.13
C SER A 60 1.27 7.69 17.64
N ASP A 61 2.50 7.48 18.12
CA ASP A 61 2.84 7.70 19.53
C ASP A 61 3.00 9.19 19.83
N LEU A 62 3.72 9.92 18.95
CA LEU A 62 3.90 11.36 19.09
C LEU A 62 2.56 12.10 19.16
N GLN A 63 1.57 11.69 18.35
CA GLN A 63 0.22 12.27 18.37
C GLN A 63 -0.48 12.18 19.73
N LYS A 64 -0.15 11.17 20.54
CA LYS A 64 -0.78 10.90 21.84
C LYS A 64 -0.05 11.56 23.01
N LEU A 65 1.12 12.15 22.76
CA LEU A 65 1.97 12.74 23.78
C LEU A 65 1.88 14.26 23.75
N GLU A 66 1.99 14.87 24.92
CA GLU A 66 2.16 16.32 25.03
C GLU A 66 3.61 16.70 24.68
N THR A 67 3.79 17.25 23.48
CA THR A 67 5.04 17.81 22.98
C THR A 67 4.83 19.29 22.66
N PRO A 68 4.93 20.19 23.66
CA PRO A 68 4.54 21.59 23.50
C PRO A 68 5.37 22.35 22.46
N ARG A 69 6.65 22.02 22.26
CA ARG A 69 7.48 22.72 21.27
C ARG A 69 7.10 22.33 19.85
N ILE A 70 6.96 21.04 19.57
CA ILE A 70 6.50 20.51 18.27
C ILE A 70 5.07 20.99 17.98
N SER A 71 4.18 21.00 18.99
CA SER A 71 2.81 21.52 18.86
C SER A 71 2.79 23.00 18.47
N GLU A 72 3.68 23.82 19.04
CA GLU A 72 3.80 25.24 18.66
C GLU A 72 4.28 25.42 17.21
N ILE A 73 5.26 24.62 16.77
CA ILE A 73 5.74 24.60 15.39
C ILE A 73 4.61 24.18 14.43
N GLY A 74 3.77 23.23 14.86
CA GLY A 74 2.60 22.75 14.10
C GLY A 74 1.65 23.85 13.63
N LYS A 75 1.56 24.97 14.36
CA LYS A 75 0.70 26.13 14.02
C LYS A 75 1.09 26.86 12.74
N SER A 76 2.28 26.59 12.20
CA SER A 76 2.75 27.15 10.91
C SER A 76 3.38 26.05 10.06
N SER A 77 2.70 24.91 9.97
CA SER A 77 3.24 23.73 9.31
C SER A 77 2.23 22.96 8.48
N LEU A 78 2.72 22.28 7.44
CA LEU A 78 2.08 21.09 6.88
C LEU A 78 2.67 19.87 7.58
N TYR A 79 1.85 19.02 8.21
CA TYR A 79 2.37 17.86 8.95
C TYR A 79 1.43 16.66 8.93
N SER A 80 1.98 15.48 9.20
CA SER A 80 1.25 14.24 9.40
C SER A 80 1.91 13.39 10.49
N PHE A 81 1.06 12.76 11.32
CA PHE A 81 1.44 11.68 12.25
C PHE A 81 1.34 10.29 11.60
N SER A 82 0.96 10.26 10.32
CA SER A 82 0.67 9.03 9.58
C SER A 82 1.46 8.98 8.27
N SER A 83 2.59 9.69 8.23
CA SER A 83 3.58 9.59 7.16
C SER A 83 4.14 8.17 7.06
N LEU A 84 4.77 7.88 5.93
CA LEU A 84 5.35 6.58 5.65
C LEU A 84 6.86 6.69 5.38
N ALA A 85 7.66 5.84 6.01
CA ALA A 85 9.09 5.73 5.70
C ALA A 85 9.32 5.37 4.22
N ASP A 86 8.55 4.39 3.74
CA ASP A 86 8.32 4.13 2.32
C ASP A 86 6.91 3.52 2.13
N ALA A 87 6.41 3.57 0.90
CA ALA A 87 5.10 3.06 0.49
C ALA A 87 5.11 1.59 0.02
N ASN A 88 6.26 0.91 0.13
CA ASN A 88 6.47 -0.43 -0.39
C ASN A 88 6.37 -1.48 0.72
N THR A 89 6.25 -2.75 0.33
CA THR A 89 6.22 -3.91 1.25
C THR A 89 7.57 -4.58 1.41
N THR A 90 8.65 -3.98 0.91
CA THR A 90 10.02 -4.49 1.04
C THR A 90 10.52 -4.42 2.48
N ASN A 91 11.64 -5.09 2.77
CA ASN A 91 12.31 -4.93 4.06
C ASN A 91 12.63 -3.45 4.31
N LEU A 92 12.41 -2.97 5.54
CA LEU A 92 12.74 -1.61 5.96
C LEU A 92 13.84 -1.67 7.01
N THR A 93 14.97 -1.04 6.70
CA THR A 93 16.07 -0.80 7.64
C THR A 93 16.24 0.70 7.86
N LYS A 94 17.01 1.08 8.89
CA LYS A 94 17.30 2.50 9.11
C LYS A 94 18.21 3.03 8.01
N GLU A 95 19.14 2.20 7.56
CA GLU A 95 20.05 2.49 6.46
C GLU A 95 19.29 2.74 5.15
N SER A 96 18.28 1.92 4.83
CA SER A 96 17.43 2.17 3.66
C SER A 96 16.63 3.46 3.81
N ALA A 97 16.07 3.72 5.00
CA ALA A 97 15.31 4.93 5.27
C ALA A 97 16.15 6.22 5.20
N TRP A 98 17.36 6.24 5.79
CA TRP A 98 18.27 7.38 5.69
C TRP A 98 18.66 7.65 4.25
N THR A 99 18.96 6.58 3.49
CA THR A 99 19.31 6.71 2.08
C THR A 99 18.14 7.29 1.29
N THR A 100 16.92 6.82 1.53
CA THR A 100 15.70 7.37 0.94
C THR A 100 15.54 8.88 1.26
N LEU A 101 15.64 9.25 2.54
CA LEU A 101 15.52 10.63 3.03
C LEU A 101 16.62 11.57 2.49
N LEU A 102 17.79 11.03 2.15
CA LEU A 102 18.94 11.81 1.66
C LEU A 102 19.15 11.69 0.15
N THR A 103 18.36 10.92 -0.59
CA THR A 103 18.48 10.81 -2.07
C THR A 103 17.19 11.14 -2.81
N GLY A 104 16.03 10.94 -2.17
CA GLY A 104 14.70 11.19 -2.75
C GLY A 104 14.22 10.07 -3.68
N VAL A 105 14.84 8.89 -3.61
CA VAL A 105 14.44 7.68 -4.33
C VAL A 105 14.22 6.52 -3.36
N ASN A 106 13.48 5.50 -3.78
CA ASN A 106 13.16 4.32 -2.99
C ASN A 106 14.30 3.28 -2.98
N PRO A 107 14.23 2.25 -2.10
CA PRO A 107 15.21 1.16 -2.01
C PRO A 107 15.56 0.46 -3.31
N GLN A 108 14.59 0.27 -4.21
CA GLN A 108 14.77 -0.36 -5.51
C GLN A 108 15.71 0.43 -6.43
N LYS A 109 15.85 1.74 -6.21
CA LYS A 109 16.74 2.62 -6.97
C LYS A 109 18.08 2.82 -6.27
N HIS A 110 18.07 3.19 -4.99
CA HIS A 110 19.33 3.46 -4.29
C HIS A 110 20.09 2.19 -3.85
N GLY A 111 19.49 0.99 -3.97
CA GLY A 111 20.18 -0.28 -3.79
C GLY A 111 20.37 -0.74 -2.33
N VAL A 112 19.74 -0.07 -1.36
CA VAL A 112 19.86 -0.43 0.07
C VAL A 112 18.56 -1.05 0.56
N SER A 113 18.59 -2.35 0.85
CA SER A 113 17.49 -3.11 1.44
C SER A 113 17.84 -3.78 2.77
N GLU A 114 19.11 -3.73 3.16
CA GLU A 114 19.67 -4.34 4.36
C GLU A 114 20.25 -3.28 5.29
N SER A 115 20.76 -3.69 6.45
CA SER A 115 21.44 -2.78 7.40
C SER A 115 22.89 -2.49 7.00
N ASP A 116 23.08 -2.11 5.74
CA ASP A 116 24.36 -1.78 5.13
C ASP A 116 24.23 -0.62 4.14
N LEU A 117 25.22 0.28 4.13
CA LEU A 117 25.30 1.42 3.20
C LEU A 117 26.35 1.20 2.09
N SER A 118 27.03 0.05 2.06
CA SER A 118 28.05 -0.25 1.04
C SER A 118 27.45 -0.45 -0.36
N SER A 119 26.20 -0.90 -0.44
CA SER A 119 25.47 -1.14 -1.69
C SER A 119 24.79 0.11 -2.28
N THR A 120 25.09 1.29 -1.74
CA THR A 120 24.43 2.54 -2.16
C THR A 120 24.83 2.96 -3.59
N GLU A 121 23.84 3.09 -4.47
CA GLU A 121 24.01 3.51 -5.86
C GLU A 121 24.17 5.05 -6.01
N LEU A 122 24.98 5.68 -5.16
CA LEU A 122 25.10 7.15 -5.09
C LEU A 122 25.67 7.81 -6.35
N ALA A 123 26.34 7.04 -7.22
CA ALA A 123 26.76 7.54 -8.52
C ALA A 123 25.57 7.84 -9.45
N LYS A 124 24.51 7.01 -9.38
CA LYS A 124 23.27 7.18 -10.16
C LYS A 124 22.25 8.04 -9.42
N PHE A 125 22.19 7.90 -8.10
CA PHE A 125 21.26 8.63 -7.24
C PHE A 125 22.03 9.36 -6.14
N PRO A 126 22.65 10.52 -6.45
CA PRO A 126 23.49 11.21 -5.49
C PRO A 126 22.67 11.75 -4.32
N SER A 127 23.33 11.91 -3.17
CA SER A 127 22.68 12.47 -1.99
C SER A 127 22.30 13.94 -2.20
N ILE A 128 21.45 14.48 -1.33
CA ILE A 128 21.02 15.89 -1.36
C ILE A 128 22.24 16.82 -1.36
N PHE A 129 23.27 16.54 -0.56
CA PHE A 129 24.50 17.33 -0.50
C PHE A 129 25.26 17.30 -1.83
N SER A 130 25.39 16.11 -2.41
CA SER A 130 26.04 15.93 -3.71
C SER A 130 25.30 16.71 -4.81
N ARG A 131 23.97 16.62 -4.81
CA ARG A 131 23.10 17.25 -5.81
C ARG A 131 23.10 18.77 -5.72
N ILE A 132 22.97 19.35 -4.53
CA ILE A 132 22.98 20.82 -4.39
C ILE A 132 24.34 21.40 -4.82
N ASN A 133 25.45 20.74 -4.47
CA ASN A 133 26.79 21.16 -4.89
C ASN A 133 26.98 21.07 -6.41
N GLN A 134 26.45 20.02 -7.05
CA GLN A 134 26.51 19.85 -8.51
C GLN A 134 25.71 20.93 -9.25
N VAL A 135 24.57 21.35 -8.70
CA VAL A 135 23.73 22.40 -9.32
C VAL A 135 24.36 23.78 -9.10
N ASN A 136 24.80 24.07 -7.89
CA ASN A 136 25.44 25.33 -7.56
C ASN A 136 26.45 25.12 -6.41
N GLY A 137 27.74 25.18 -6.74
CA GLY A 137 28.83 25.00 -5.79
C GLY A 137 28.93 26.08 -4.71
N GLN A 138 28.12 27.16 -4.78
CA GLN A 138 28.01 28.14 -3.71
C GLN A 138 27.09 27.71 -2.57
N PHE A 139 26.23 26.71 -2.77
CA PHE A 139 25.41 26.18 -1.69
C PHE A 139 26.32 25.54 -0.63
N ARG A 140 26.08 25.93 0.62
CA ARG A 140 26.80 25.38 1.76
C ARG A 140 25.90 24.46 2.55
N SER A 141 26.44 23.35 3.02
CA SER A 141 25.69 22.37 3.78
C SER A 141 26.46 21.79 4.97
N ALA A 142 25.70 21.49 6.02
CA ALA A 142 26.15 20.80 7.21
C ALA A 142 25.37 19.51 7.43
N VAL A 143 26.05 18.48 7.94
CA VAL A 143 25.43 17.26 8.44
C VAL A 143 26.03 16.84 9.78
N LEU A 144 25.19 16.72 10.79
CA LEU A 144 25.56 16.29 12.13
C LEU A 144 24.74 15.05 12.44
N ALA A 145 25.39 13.95 12.82
CA ALA A 145 24.69 12.68 13.04
C ALA A 145 25.23 11.90 14.22
N THR A 146 24.36 11.15 14.89
CA THR A 146 24.76 10.16 15.91
C THR A 146 25.16 8.80 15.36
N ASP A 147 25.02 8.58 14.05
CA ASP A 147 25.56 7.40 13.35
C ASP A 147 26.62 7.84 12.33
N ALA A 148 27.86 7.42 12.55
CA ALA A 148 29.00 7.80 11.72
C ALA A 148 28.87 7.32 10.26
N ARG A 149 28.06 6.30 9.98
CA ARG A 149 27.84 5.77 8.62
C ARG A 149 27.07 6.74 7.74
N ILE A 150 26.19 7.57 8.33
CA ILE A 150 25.51 8.66 7.61
C ILE A 150 26.55 9.64 7.07
N ILE A 151 27.54 10.00 7.90
CA ILE A 151 28.62 10.92 7.52
C ILE A 151 29.52 10.30 6.45
N ALA A 152 29.97 9.07 6.66
CA ALA A 152 30.92 8.39 5.78
C ALA A 152 30.34 8.12 4.38
N SER A 153 29.05 7.75 4.28
CA SER A 153 28.43 7.33 3.03
C SER A 153 27.57 8.43 2.40
N LEU A 154 26.59 8.94 3.14
CA LEU A 154 25.52 9.80 2.58
C LEU A 154 25.88 11.30 2.64
N GLY A 155 26.65 11.69 3.66
CA GLY A 155 27.05 13.07 3.97
C GLY A 155 28.43 13.49 3.44
N LYS A 156 29.11 12.65 2.66
CA LYS A 156 30.51 12.86 2.25
C LYS A 156 30.77 14.23 1.60
N ASP A 157 29.81 14.73 0.82
CA ASP A 157 29.91 15.96 0.05
C ASP A 157 29.39 17.21 0.80
N ALA A 158 28.96 17.06 2.05
CA ALA A 158 28.67 18.21 2.90
C ALA A 158 29.96 18.94 3.32
N GLN A 159 29.90 20.27 3.39
CA GLN A 159 31.04 21.12 3.76
C GLN A 159 31.39 20.96 5.24
N VAL A 160 30.38 20.93 6.11
CA VAL A 160 30.53 20.59 7.54
C VAL A 160 29.93 19.21 7.75
N LYS A 161 30.70 18.30 8.36
CA LYS A 161 30.25 16.92 8.58
C LYS A 161 30.89 16.32 9.82
N THR A 162 30.07 15.98 10.82
CA THR A 162 30.55 15.50 12.11
C THR A 162 29.65 14.41 12.68
N ALA A 163 30.26 13.33 13.16
CA ALA A 163 29.57 12.28 13.90
C ALA A 163 29.73 12.47 15.42
N PHE A 164 28.69 12.13 16.18
CA PHE A 164 28.67 12.21 17.64
C PHE A 164 28.23 10.87 18.23
N THR A 165 28.52 10.63 19.51
CA THR A 165 28.08 9.40 20.17
C THR A 165 26.71 9.55 20.86
N THR A 166 26.27 10.78 21.10
CA THR A 166 25.00 11.07 21.78
C THR A 166 24.28 12.27 21.18
N ASP A 167 22.95 12.26 21.26
CA ASP A 167 22.08 13.37 20.86
C ASP A 167 22.39 14.66 21.64
N VAL A 168 22.87 14.55 22.89
CA VAL A 168 23.26 15.70 23.72
C VAL A 168 24.49 16.41 23.16
N GLN A 169 25.53 15.66 22.78
CA GLN A 169 26.73 16.24 22.16
C GLN A 169 26.40 16.85 20.79
N LEU A 170 25.58 16.15 20.01
CA LEU A 170 25.10 16.66 18.73
C LEU A 170 24.33 17.97 18.91
N GLN A 171 23.43 18.04 19.90
CA GLN A 171 22.64 19.25 20.17
C GLN A 171 23.51 20.48 20.45
N VAL A 172 24.58 20.31 21.23
CA VAL A 172 25.51 21.41 21.54
C VAL A 172 26.16 21.96 20.27
N GLU A 173 26.68 21.08 19.40
CA GLU A 173 27.29 21.54 18.15
C GLU A 173 26.24 22.02 17.14
N ALA A 174 25.02 21.48 17.15
CA ALA A 174 23.92 21.94 16.30
C ALA A 174 23.51 23.38 16.64
N ILE A 175 23.39 23.72 17.93
CA ILE A 175 23.12 25.10 18.38
C ILE A 175 24.25 26.04 17.93
N LYS A 176 25.51 25.64 18.13
CA LYS A 176 26.67 26.43 17.70
C LYS A 176 26.69 26.63 16.18
N THR A 177 26.47 25.55 15.43
CA THR A 177 26.36 25.59 13.96
C THR A 177 25.27 26.57 13.56
N LEU A 178 24.02 26.37 14.01
CA LEU A 178 22.89 27.22 13.63
C LEU A 178 23.01 28.68 14.07
N LYS A 179 23.82 29.01 15.08
CA LYS A 179 24.02 30.39 15.51
C LYS A 179 24.92 31.17 14.56
N ASP A 180 26.03 30.56 14.13
CA ASP A 180 27.14 31.26 13.46
C ASP A 180 27.34 30.84 11.99
N SER A 181 26.51 29.92 11.50
CA SER A 181 26.60 29.27 10.19
C SER A 181 26.21 30.14 8.98
N GLU A 182 26.93 29.91 7.87
CA GLU A 182 26.56 30.36 6.52
C GLU A 182 25.82 29.28 5.70
N GLU A 183 25.72 28.06 6.22
CA GLU A 183 25.12 26.89 5.57
C GLU A 183 23.65 27.12 5.21
N ASP A 184 23.29 26.76 3.99
CA ASP A 184 21.95 26.91 3.43
C ASP A 184 21.08 25.68 3.74
N LEU A 185 21.73 24.53 3.96
CA LEU A 185 21.11 23.29 4.42
C LEU A 185 21.88 22.73 5.62
N THR A 186 21.22 22.60 6.77
CA THR A 186 21.75 21.87 7.92
C THR A 186 20.90 20.64 8.17
N VAL A 187 21.51 19.45 8.11
CA VAL A 187 20.85 18.18 8.41
C VAL A 187 21.31 17.67 9.77
N LEU A 188 20.37 17.33 10.65
CA LEU A 188 20.63 16.77 11.97
C LEU A 188 20.01 15.38 12.07
N HIS A 189 20.75 14.41 12.60
CA HIS A 189 20.26 13.05 12.84
C HIS A 189 20.34 12.67 14.33
N TYR A 190 19.19 12.41 14.93
CA TYR A 190 19.00 12.04 16.33
C TYR A 190 18.58 10.56 16.46
N SER A 191 19.13 9.84 17.44
CA SER A 191 18.85 8.41 17.62
C SER A 191 18.41 8.00 19.03
N ALA A 192 18.34 8.92 20.00
CA ALA A 192 18.02 8.56 21.38
C ALA A 192 16.61 7.96 21.54
N VAL A 193 15.64 8.40 20.73
CA VAL A 193 14.27 7.85 20.74
C VAL A 193 14.27 6.37 20.35
N ASP A 194 14.93 6.02 19.24
CA ASP A 194 15.12 4.63 18.79
C ASP A 194 15.87 3.78 19.83
N GLN A 195 16.95 4.31 20.41
CA GLN A 195 17.72 3.62 21.44
C GLN A 195 16.87 3.29 22.68
N ALA A 196 16.04 4.25 23.13
CA ALA A 196 15.11 4.04 24.23
C ALA A 196 14.04 2.99 23.89
N GLY A 197 13.48 3.05 22.67
CA GLY A 197 12.50 2.10 22.16
C GLY A 197 13.05 0.66 22.08
N LYS A 198 14.28 0.49 21.57
CA LYS A 198 14.95 -0.82 21.52
C LYS A 198 15.25 -1.40 22.90
N THR A 199 15.68 -0.54 23.82
CA THR A 199 16.12 -0.97 25.15
C THR A 199 14.94 -1.35 26.05
N SER A 200 13.81 -0.66 25.90
CA SER A 200 12.73 -0.74 26.89
C SER A 200 11.33 -0.95 26.30
N GLY A 201 11.18 -0.87 24.98
CA GLY A 201 9.92 -1.05 24.25
C GLY A 201 9.37 0.26 23.69
N TYR A 202 8.93 0.22 22.42
CA TYR A 202 8.23 1.32 21.77
C TYR A 202 6.78 1.36 22.22
N SER A 203 6.46 2.22 23.18
CA SER A 203 5.10 2.39 23.70
C SER A 203 4.95 3.70 24.46
N ILE A 204 3.80 4.36 24.34
CA ILE A 204 3.44 5.52 25.17
C ILE A 204 3.31 5.18 26.67
N ASN A 205 3.22 3.89 27.03
CA ASN A 205 3.22 3.44 28.42
C ASN A 205 4.63 3.18 28.96
N ASN A 206 5.66 3.25 28.10
CA ASN A 206 7.05 3.11 28.50
C ASN A 206 7.64 4.48 28.87
N ALA A 207 7.99 4.65 30.15
CA ALA A 207 8.51 5.93 30.65
C ALA A 207 9.84 6.37 30.02
N THR A 208 10.74 5.45 29.69
CA THR A 208 12.05 5.74 29.09
C THR A 208 11.89 6.24 27.66
N TYR A 209 11.05 5.58 26.86
CA TYR A 209 10.73 5.99 25.49
C TYR A 209 10.01 7.34 25.46
N VAL A 210 9.00 7.54 26.33
CA VAL A 210 8.30 8.84 26.45
C VAL A 210 9.26 9.96 26.88
N SER A 211 10.18 9.68 27.80
CA SER A 211 11.18 10.66 28.24
C SER A 211 12.13 11.05 27.12
N ALA A 212 12.55 10.10 26.28
CA ALA A 212 13.37 10.40 25.10
C ALA A 212 12.63 11.30 24.09
N ILE A 213 11.33 11.06 23.85
CA ILE A 213 10.51 11.91 22.98
C ILE A 213 10.36 13.33 23.56
N ARG A 214 10.17 13.47 24.87
CA ARG A 214 10.09 14.79 25.55
C ARG A 214 11.43 15.53 25.52
N GLN A 215 12.54 14.82 25.65
CA GLN A 215 13.87 15.38 25.49
C GLN A 215 14.08 15.92 24.07
N LEU A 216 13.66 15.14 23.06
CA LEU A 216 13.68 15.58 21.66
C LEU A 216 12.81 16.82 21.42
N ASP A 217 11.60 16.88 21.99
CA ASP A 217 10.74 18.08 21.90
C ASP A 217 11.44 19.33 22.45
N THR A 218 12.13 19.19 23.59
CA THR A 218 12.93 20.28 24.18
C THR A 218 14.08 20.68 23.25
N GLN A 219 14.84 19.72 22.73
CA GLN A 219 15.95 19.96 21.80
C GLN A 219 15.49 20.68 20.54
N ILE A 220 14.36 20.28 19.96
CA ILE A 220 13.76 20.95 18.79
C ILE A 220 13.38 22.41 19.14
N GLY A 221 12.81 22.64 20.33
CA GLY A 221 12.52 23.98 20.82
C GLY A 221 13.76 24.88 20.91
N ASP A 222 14.89 24.35 21.37
CA ASP A 222 16.15 25.08 21.47
C ASP A 222 16.72 25.43 20.08
N LEU A 223 16.62 24.51 19.11
CA LEU A 223 17.03 24.76 17.72
C LEU A 223 16.20 25.89 17.09
N MET A 224 14.88 25.85 17.29
CA MET A 224 13.97 26.90 16.79
C MET A 224 14.25 28.26 17.43
N THR A 225 14.54 28.26 18.73
CA THR A 225 14.93 29.49 19.46
C THR A 225 16.24 30.06 18.92
N THR A 226 17.21 29.19 18.67
CA THR A 226 18.52 29.56 18.09
C THR A 226 18.37 30.20 16.72
N ILE A 227 17.59 29.59 15.82
CA ILE A 227 17.33 30.14 14.48
C ILE A 227 16.68 31.53 14.57
N LYS A 228 15.65 31.70 15.40
CA LYS A 228 14.93 32.97 15.56
C LYS A 228 15.79 34.08 16.18
N ALA A 229 16.81 33.72 16.95
CA ALA A 229 17.73 34.67 17.58
C ALA A 229 18.88 35.13 16.66
N ARG A 230 19.01 34.56 15.46
CA ARG A 230 20.06 34.96 14.51
C ARG A 230 19.89 36.43 14.10
N PRO A 231 20.97 37.24 14.09
CA PRO A 231 20.91 38.62 13.61
C PRO A 231 20.44 38.75 12.14
N SER A 232 20.69 37.73 11.32
CA SER A 232 20.29 37.66 9.92
C SER A 232 18.87 37.12 9.70
N TYR A 233 18.15 36.67 10.74
CA TYR A 233 16.88 35.94 10.60
C TYR A 233 15.84 36.66 9.73
N ALA A 234 15.72 37.99 9.85
CA ALA A 234 14.79 38.79 9.06
C ALA A 234 15.09 38.80 7.54
N LYS A 235 16.32 38.46 7.14
CA LYS A 235 16.76 38.34 5.74
C LYS A 235 16.83 36.88 5.28
N GLU A 236 16.40 35.94 6.11
CA GLU A 236 16.46 34.50 5.84
C GLU A 236 15.05 33.94 5.62
N ASN A 237 14.93 33.02 4.67
CA ASN A 237 13.70 32.31 4.37
C ASN A 237 13.81 30.87 4.87
N TRP A 238 13.32 30.61 6.07
CA TRP A 238 13.47 29.31 6.73
C TRP A 238 12.39 28.30 6.36
N LEU A 239 12.84 27.10 5.97
CA LEU A 239 12.09 25.85 6.00
C LEU A 239 12.68 24.95 7.10
N VAL A 240 11.85 24.43 7.97
CA VAL A 240 12.25 23.40 8.94
C VAL A 240 11.51 22.12 8.62
N ILE A 241 12.25 21.04 8.39
CA ILE A 241 11.71 19.72 8.13
C ILE A 241 12.01 18.86 9.36
N ILE A 242 10.99 18.28 9.98
CA ILE A 242 11.15 17.30 11.07
C ILE A 242 10.55 16.00 10.58
N THR A 243 11.32 14.93 10.50
CA THR A 243 10.81 13.64 10.05
C THR A 243 11.45 12.48 10.77
N SER A 244 10.70 11.39 10.91
CA SER A 244 11.29 10.12 11.34
C SER A 244 11.95 9.40 10.16
N SER A 245 13.04 8.67 10.40
CA SER A 245 13.57 7.70 9.44
C SER A 245 12.70 6.44 9.41
N THR A 246 12.41 5.90 10.59
CA THR A 246 11.50 4.79 10.84
C THR A 246 10.61 5.10 12.03
N GLY A 247 9.47 4.41 12.11
CA GLY A 247 8.63 4.35 13.30
C GLY A 247 9.11 3.32 14.31
N ALA A 248 8.17 2.74 15.05
CA ALA A 248 8.43 1.74 16.08
C ALA A 248 8.77 0.37 15.46
N ASP A 249 9.90 -0.25 15.85
CA ASP A 249 10.29 -1.58 15.36
C ASP A 249 9.48 -2.68 16.07
N LEU A 250 8.21 -2.79 15.69
CA LEU A 250 7.22 -3.73 16.21
C LEU A 250 6.60 -4.55 15.08
N ALA A 251 6.03 -5.70 15.41
CA ALA A 251 5.33 -6.53 14.45
C ALA A 251 4.13 -5.78 13.83
N LYS A 252 3.94 -5.98 12.52
CA LYS A 252 2.80 -5.43 11.78
C LYS A 252 1.47 -5.87 12.39
N SER A 253 0.53 -4.94 12.47
CA SER A 253 -0.83 -5.21 12.94
C SER A 253 -1.56 -6.17 12.00
N THR A 254 -2.32 -7.12 12.56
CA THR A 254 -3.23 -7.97 11.78
C THR A 254 -4.57 -7.31 11.48
N ALA A 255 -4.86 -6.16 12.09
CA ALA A 255 -6.10 -5.41 11.87
C ALA A 255 -6.03 -4.49 10.64
N ASP A 256 -4.83 -4.09 10.22
CA ASP A 256 -4.59 -3.29 9.03
C ASP A 256 -3.52 -3.97 8.18
N ASN A 257 -3.95 -4.72 7.16
CA ASN A 257 -3.03 -5.48 6.30
C ASN A 257 -2.30 -4.60 5.28
N THR A 258 -2.53 -3.28 5.27
CA THR A 258 -1.85 -2.33 4.38
C THR A 258 -0.50 -1.91 4.93
N VAL A 259 0.26 -1.12 4.17
CA VAL A 259 1.52 -0.49 4.66
C VAL A 259 1.27 0.38 5.90
N TYR A 260 0.07 0.96 6.05
CA TYR A 260 -0.27 1.78 7.21
C TYR A 260 -0.47 1.00 8.52
N GLY A 261 -0.58 -0.33 8.45
CA GLY A 261 -0.63 -1.18 9.63
C GLY A 261 0.73 -1.62 10.14
N ASP A 262 1.83 -1.24 9.47
CA ASP A 262 3.19 -1.53 9.87
C ASP A 262 3.75 -0.42 10.77
N PRO A 263 3.93 -0.65 12.08
CA PRO A 263 4.43 0.36 13.01
C PRO A 263 5.82 0.88 12.65
N LYS A 264 6.66 0.07 12.00
CA LYS A 264 8.02 0.46 11.60
C LYS A 264 8.00 1.47 10.47
N ARG A 265 6.95 1.46 9.66
CA ARG A 265 6.74 2.40 8.54
C ARG A 265 6.01 3.66 8.96
N ASN A 266 5.28 3.65 10.07
CA ASN A 266 4.57 4.82 10.58
C ASN A 266 5.53 5.89 11.10
N THR A 267 5.75 6.92 10.30
CA THR A 267 6.63 8.05 10.63
C THR A 267 5.82 9.31 10.92
N PHE A 268 6.48 10.28 11.56
CA PHE A 268 6.03 11.65 11.62
C PHE A 268 6.76 12.45 10.54
N THR A 269 6.09 13.38 9.87
CA THR A 269 6.73 14.37 9.00
C THR A 269 6.06 15.73 9.16
N MET A 270 6.87 16.78 9.25
CA MET A 270 6.44 18.16 9.37
C MET A 270 7.31 19.05 8.50
N PHE A 271 6.67 19.93 7.73
CA PHE A 271 7.28 21.02 6.98
C PHE A 271 6.79 22.34 7.57
N TYR A 272 7.69 23.07 8.21
CA TYR A 272 7.42 24.33 8.88
C TYR A 272 8.03 25.50 8.12
N SER A 273 7.28 26.60 8.06
CA SER A 273 7.82 27.92 7.77
C SER A 273 6.96 28.95 8.51
N PRO A 274 7.51 30.07 9.02
CA PRO A 274 6.69 31.14 9.60
C PRO A 274 5.62 31.69 8.64
N LYS A 275 5.80 31.45 7.33
CA LYS A 275 4.87 31.86 6.26
C LYS A 275 3.73 30.88 6.03
N PHE A 276 3.77 29.67 6.57
CA PHE A 276 2.75 28.65 6.31
C PHE A 276 1.53 28.80 7.23
N GLU A 277 0.36 28.43 6.69
CA GLU A 277 -0.81 28.10 7.49
C GLU A 277 -0.70 26.67 8.02
N THR A 278 -1.49 26.35 9.05
CA THR A 278 -1.56 24.99 9.58
C THR A 278 -2.31 24.08 8.61
N LYS A 279 -1.71 22.96 8.22
CA LYS A 279 -2.37 21.90 7.46
C LYS A 279 -2.00 20.53 8.02
N TYR A 280 -2.96 19.89 8.67
CA TYR A 280 -2.83 18.51 9.12
C TYR A 280 -3.29 17.54 8.02
N VAL A 281 -2.42 16.59 7.65
CA VAL A 281 -2.72 15.54 6.67
C VAL A 281 -3.05 14.24 7.42
N ASN A 282 -4.32 13.84 7.36
CA ASN A 282 -4.83 12.64 8.01
C ASN A 282 -4.40 11.36 7.27
N LYS A 283 -4.32 10.25 8.02
CA LYS A 283 -4.26 8.90 7.45
C LYS A 283 -5.51 8.64 6.61
N PRO A 284 -5.39 8.18 5.36
CA PRO A 284 -6.51 7.67 4.59
C PRO A 284 -7.11 6.41 5.25
N THR A 285 -8.41 6.18 5.11
CA THR A 285 -9.05 5.00 5.68
C THR A 285 -8.56 3.72 4.98
N SER A 286 -7.70 2.94 5.65
CA SER A 286 -7.06 1.73 5.12
C SER A 286 -7.75 0.43 5.53
N THR A 287 -8.65 0.47 6.51
CA THR A 287 -9.37 -0.70 7.06
C THR A 287 -10.78 -0.87 6.51
N GLU A 288 -11.28 0.11 5.75
CA GLU A 288 -12.62 0.10 5.14
C GLU A 288 -12.54 0.07 3.62
N ILE A 289 -11.42 -0.37 3.05
CA ILE A 289 -11.27 -0.50 1.60
C ILE A 289 -12.17 -1.68 1.17
N PRO A 290 -13.19 -1.43 0.35
CA PRO A 290 -14.14 -2.48 -0.02
C PRO A 290 -13.47 -3.55 -0.88
N PHE A 291 -13.90 -4.79 -0.69
CA PHE A 291 -13.74 -5.84 -1.68
C PHE A 291 -14.77 -5.59 -2.78
N GLU A 292 -14.28 -5.22 -3.96
CA GLU A 292 -15.11 -4.87 -5.10
C GLU A 292 -14.86 -5.81 -6.27
N GLY A 293 -15.91 -6.08 -7.04
CA GLY A 293 -15.79 -6.89 -8.24
C GLY A 293 -17.12 -7.44 -8.71
N ASN A 294 -17.03 -8.54 -9.45
CA ASN A 294 -18.18 -9.25 -9.99
C ASN A 294 -18.10 -10.73 -9.64
N ALA A 295 -19.24 -11.35 -9.37
CA ALA A 295 -19.34 -12.78 -9.10
C ALA A 295 -20.52 -13.39 -9.86
N VAL A 296 -20.40 -14.67 -10.22
CA VAL A 296 -21.53 -15.42 -10.76
C VAL A 296 -22.42 -15.85 -9.60
N ARG A 297 -23.73 -15.58 -9.74
CA ARG A 297 -24.75 -16.10 -8.85
C ARG A 297 -25.18 -17.50 -9.32
N TYR A 298 -25.18 -18.46 -8.41
CA TYR A 298 -25.56 -19.85 -8.63
C TYR A 298 -26.84 -20.17 -7.86
N THR A 299 -27.88 -20.61 -8.58
CA THR A 299 -29.20 -20.91 -8.01
C THR A 299 -29.61 -22.35 -8.23
N TYR A 300 -30.30 -22.95 -7.25
CA TYR A 300 -30.74 -24.36 -7.33
C TYR A 300 -32.16 -24.51 -7.86
N ASN A 301 -32.91 -23.41 -7.87
CA ASN A 301 -34.28 -23.31 -8.38
C ASN A 301 -34.29 -23.20 -9.90
N GLY A 302 -35.14 -24.00 -10.55
CA GLY A 302 -35.26 -24.02 -12.01
C GLY A 302 -34.08 -24.69 -12.71
N THR A 303 -33.69 -24.17 -13.88
CA THR A 303 -32.50 -24.64 -14.61
C THR A 303 -31.26 -24.19 -13.84
N PRO A 304 -30.42 -25.10 -13.33
CA PRO A 304 -29.30 -24.72 -12.50
C PRO A 304 -28.23 -23.98 -13.28
N VAL A 305 -27.61 -23.02 -12.62
CA VAL A 305 -26.37 -22.42 -13.08
C VAL A 305 -25.21 -23.30 -12.67
N GLN A 306 -24.31 -23.59 -13.61
CA GLN A 306 -23.12 -24.40 -13.34
C GLN A 306 -21.92 -23.90 -14.15
N ALA A 307 -20.75 -23.88 -13.51
CA ALA A 307 -19.46 -23.74 -14.19
C ALA A 307 -18.75 -25.10 -14.21
N LYS A 308 -18.22 -25.52 -15.36
CA LYS A 308 -17.61 -26.85 -15.53
C LYS A 308 -16.28 -26.78 -16.28
N LEU A 309 -15.30 -27.54 -15.80
CA LEU A 309 -14.05 -27.76 -16.54
C LEU A 309 -14.22 -28.89 -17.56
N ALA A 310 -13.73 -28.70 -18.78
CA ALA A 310 -13.79 -29.73 -19.82
C ALA A 310 -12.84 -30.90 -19.54
N ASP A 311 -11.64 -30.61 -19.02
CA ASP A 311 -10.65 -31.63 -18.68
C ASP A 311 -11.09 -32.44 -17.44
N LEU A 312 -11.39 -33.72 -17.66
CA LEU A 312 -11.85 -34.66 -16.64
C LEU A 312 -10.71 -35.14 -15.72
N SER A 313 -9.48 -35.09 -16.23
CA SER A 313 -8.26 -35.55 -15.53
C SER A 313 -7.65 -34.48 -14.64
N ALA A 314 -7.96 -33.21 -14.90
CA ALA A 314 -7.48 -32.10 -14.08
C ALA A 314 -7.89 -32.27 -12.61
N PHE A 315 -6.97 -31.96 -11.70
CA PHE A 315 -7.15 -32.06 -10.24
C PHE A 315 -7.39 -33.50 -9.72
N ASN A 316 -6.96 -34.51 -10.48
CA ASN A 316 -6.70 -35.85 -9.96
C ASN A 316 -5.31 -35.85 -9.32
N PHE A 317 -5.26 -35.58 -8.01
CA PHE A 317 -4.03 -35.46 -7.23
C PHE A 317 -3.53 -36.81 -6.68
N GLY A 318 -4.30 -37.88 -6.81
CA GLY A 318 -3.95 -39.19 -6.29
C GLY A 318 -3.86 -39.23 -4.77
N VAL A 319 -3.04 -40.15 -4.26
CA VAL A 319 -2.96 -40.48 -2.82
C VAL A 319 -1.77 -39.87 -2.07
N GLN A 320 -0.83 -39.23 -2.78
CA GLN A 320 0.44 -38.73 -2.24
C GLN A 320 0.70 -37.25 -2.54
N THR A 321 -0.21 -36.57 -3.24
CA THR A 321 -0.02 -35.16 -3.59
C THR A 321 -0.80 -34.27 -2.63
N ASP A 322 -0.10 -33.32 -2.01
CA ASP A 322 -0.73 -32.28 -1.22
C ASP A 322 -1.45 -31.27 -2.11
N TYR A 323 -2.56 -30.73 -1.63
CA TYR A 323 -3.22 -29.62 -2.31
C TYR A 323 -4.03 -28.75 -1.35
N THR A 324 -4.23 -27.50 -1.75
CA THR A 324 -5.04 -26.52 -1.02
C THR A 324 -6.08 -25.94 -1.96
N ILE A 325 -7.32 -25.88 -1.51
CA ILE A 325 -8.44 -25.23 -2.19
C ILE A 325 -8.80 -23.99 -1.39
N ASN A 326 -8.93 -22.84 -2.06
CA ASN A 326 -9.48 -21.62 -1.49
C ASN A 326 -10.57 -21.06 -2.41
N LEU A 327 -11.69 -20.58 -1.88
CA LEU A 327 -12.70 -19.86 -2.66
C LEU A 327 -13.44 -18.82 -1.83
N PHE A 328 -14.03 -17.83 -2.51
CA PHE A 328 -14.89 -16.83 -1.87
C PHE A 328 -16.34 -17.14 -2.15
N ILE A 329 -17.17 -17.07 -1.10
CA ILE A 329 -18.61 -17.31 -1.19
C ILE A 329 -19.39 -16.28 -0.36
N LYS A 330 -20.55 -15.87 -0.88
CA LYS A 330 -21.54 -15.06 -0.16
C LYS A 330 -22.92 -15.61 -0.43
N TYR A 331 -23.70 -15.85 0.63
CA TYR A 331 -25.11 -16.22 0.47
C TYR A 331 -25.91 -15.01 0.05
N THR A 332 -26.68 -15.14 -1.03
CA THR A 332 -27.53 -14.05 -1.54
C THR A 332 -28.87 -14.02 -0.80
N ASN A 333 -29.27 -15.16 -0.22
CA ASN A 333 -30.44 -15.28 0.65
C ASN A 333 -30.02 -15.98 1.96
N PRO A 334 -29.56 -15.23 2.98
CA PRO A 334 -29.11 -15.79 4.25
C PRO A 334 -30.26 -16.37 5.09
N ASP A 335 -29.91 -17.05 6.20
CA ASP A 335 -30.85 -17.58 7.20
C ASP A 335 -31.86 -18.63 6.70
N VAL A 336 -31.67 -19.15 5.48
CA VAL A 336 -32.40 -20.33 5.00
C VAL A 336 -31.73 -21.59 5.55
N ASN A 337 -32.52 -22.51 6.11
CA ASN A 337 -31.99 -23.79 6.56
C ASN A 337 -31.62 -24.68 5.36
N LEU A 338 -30.32 -24.86 5.12
CA LEU A 338 -29.81 -25.60 3.97
C LEU A 338 -29.56 -27.08 4.33
N TYR A 339 -30.03 -27.98 3.46
CA TYR A 339 -29.85 -29.42 3.65
C TYR A 339 -28.99 -30.00 2.53
N TYR A 340 -27.67 -29.98 2.75
CA TYR A 340 -26.64 -30.59 1.91
C TYR A 340 -26.37 -30.06 0.49
N PRO A 341 -26.69 -28.81 0.09
CA PRO A 341 -26.38 -28.34 -1.26
C PRO A 341 -24.86 -28.24 -1.47
N SER A 342 -24.32 -29.04 -2.39
CA SER A 342 -22.90 -29.06 -2.75
C SER A 342 -22.58 -28.02 -3.81
N PHE A 343 -21.69 -27.07 -3.54
CA PHE A 343 -21.45 -25.89 -4.39
C PHE A 343 -20.12 -25.90 -5.15
N PHE A 344 -19.18 -26.78 -4.76
CA PHE A 344 -17.92 -26.98 -5.48
C PHE A 344 -17.48 -28.44 -5.37
N SER A 345 -17.17 -29.11 -6.48
CA SER A 345 -16.93 -30.55 -6.45
C SER A 345 -16.06 -31.09 -7.58
N LYS A 346 -15.27 -32.12 -7.25
CA LYS A 346 -14.62 -33.08 -8.15
C LYS A 346 -15.15 -34.50 -7.86
N ARG A 347 -16.47 -34.68 -7.85
CA ARG A 347 -17.13 -35.97 -7.54
C ARG A 347 -18.42 -36.08 -8.32
N ALA A 348 -18.77 -37.26 -8.81
CA ALA A 348 -19.95 -37.47 -9.67
C ALA A 348 -21.26 -37.08 -8.98
N VAL A 349 -21.44 -37.55 -7.76
CA VAL A 349 -22.60 -37.30 -6.88
C VAL A 349 -22.10 -36.88 -5.50
N GLY A 350 -22.89 -36.11 -4.75
CA GLY A 350 -22.43 -35.47 -3.52
C GLY A 350 -21.76 -36.41 -2.49
N PHE A 351 -22.37 -37.55 -2.17
CA PHE A 351 -21.96 -38.39 -1.03
C PHE A 351 -21.60 -39.84 -1.38
N SER A 352 -21.31 -40.14 -2.65
CA SER A 352 -20.96 -41.50 -3.10
C SER A 352 -19.85 -41.50 -4.16
N GLY A 353 -19.09 -42.59 -4.22
CA GLY A 353 -17.98 -42.80 -5.17
C GLY A 353 -16.69 -42.03 -4.82
N PRO A 354 -15.63 -42.15 -5.64
CA PRO A 354 -14.38 -41.42 -5.43
C PRO A 354 -14.51 -39.93 -5.75
N GLY A 355 -13.87 -39.07 -4.94
CA GLY A 355 -13.81 -37.62 -5.16
C GLY A 355 -14.05 -36.80 -3.90
N TRP A 356 -14.35 -35.52 -4.09
CA TRP A 356 -14.66 -34.58 -3.02
C TRP A 356 -15.70 -33.52 -3.42
N ASN A 357 -16.32 -32.91 -2.42
CA ASN A 357 -17.26 -31.81 -2.54
C ASN A 357 -17.22 -30.90 -1.32
N MET A 358 -17.48 -29.61 -1.54
CA MET A 358 -17.80 -28.63 -0.52
C MET A 358 -19.30 -28.36 -0.57
N PHE A 359 -19.96 -28.34 0.59
CA PHE A 359 -21.41 -28.25 0.70
C PHE A 359 -21.87 -27.49 1.95
N SER A 360 -23.13 -27.09 1.98
CA SER A 360 -23.75 -26.40 3.12
C SER A 360 -24.57 -27.34 3.99
N GLU A 361 -24.58 -27.12 5.30
CA GLU A 361 -25.46 -27.82 6.25
C GLU A 361 -25.90 -26.84 7.35
N GLY A 362 -27.20 -26.56 7.41
CA GLY A 362 -27.75 -25.47 8.22
C GLY A 362 -27.09 -24.15 7.83
N ASN A 363 -26.40 -23.53 8.80
CA ASN A 363 -25.66 -22.28 8.60
C ASN A 363 -24.16 -22.48 8.33
N TYR A 364 -23.69 -23.73 8.32
CA TYR A 364 -22.28 -24.10 8.19
C TYR A 364 -21.95 -24.54 6.77
N TRP A 365 -20.66 -24.61 6.48
CA TRP A 365 -20.14 -25.38 5.36
C TRP A 365 -19.31 -26.57 5.83
N MET A 366 -19.14 -27.52 4.93
CA MET A 366 -18.47 -28.79 5.16
C MET A 366 -17.66 -29.18 3.93
N PHE A 367 -16.59 -29.93 4.14
CA PHE A 367 -15.89 -30.69 3.11
C PHE A 367 -16.15 -32.18 3.28
N ASN A 368 -16.51 -32.89 2.21
CA ASN A 368 -16.60 -34.35 2.20
C ASN A 368 -15.75 -34.95 1.08
N SER A 369 -15.20 -36.14 1.35
CA SER A 369 -14.47 -36.94 0.39
C SER A 369 -14.53 -38.41 0.78
N ASN A 370 -14.26 -39.33 -0.16
CA ASN A 370 -13.98 -40.72 0.19
C ASN A 370 -12.68 -40.90 1.00
N MET A 371 -11.85 -39.87 1.10
CA MET A 371 -10.62 -39.88 1.88
C MET A 371 -10.83 -39.73 3.39
N ALA A 372 -11.96 -39.20 3.88
CA ALA A 372 -12.17 -38.98 5.31
C ALA A 372 -13.66 -38.76 5.66
N GLY A 373 -13.95 -38.65 6.95
CA GLY A 373 -15.23 -38.10 7.43
C GLY A 373 -15.42 -36.63 7.00
N GLN A 374 -16.61 -36.09 7.23
CA GLN A 374 -16.91 -34.69 6.94
C GLN A 374 -16.08 -33.76 7.84
N VAL A 375 -15.47 -32.73 7.24
CA VAL A 375 -14.70 -31.71 7.96
C VAL A 375 -15.53 -30.44 8.03
N LYS A 376 -15.87 -30.01 9.24
CA LYS A 376 -16.76 -28.88 9.50
C LYS A 376 -16.04 -27.53 9.48
N GLY A 377 -16.62 -26.57 8.77
CA GLY A 377 -16.26 -25.16 8.79
C GLY A 377 -17.12 -24.31 9.74
N ALA A 378 -16.91 -22.99 9.74
CA ALA A 378 -17.69 -22.06 10.55
C ALA A 378 -19.06 -21.70 9.92
N VAL A 379 -19.82 -20.86 10.62
CA VAL A 379 -21.07 -20.26 10.11
C VAL A 379 -20.72 -19.29 8.98
N ILE A 380 -21.39 -19.43 7.84
CA ILE A 380 -21.18 -18.58 6.65
C ILE A 380 -22.47 -18.14 5.97
N ASN A 381 -23.62 -18.62 6.44
CA ASN A 381 -24.94 -18.29 5.88
C ASN A 381 -25.52 -17.00 6.50
N ASP A 382 -24.74 -15.92 6.52
CA ASP A 382 -25.05 -14.66 7.21
C ASP A 382 -25.15 -13.45 6.26
N GLY A 383 -25.05 -13.69 4.95
CA GLY A 383 -25.12 -12.66 3.93
C GLY A 383 -23.81 -11.89 3.71
N LYS A 384 -22.69 -12.34 4.28
CA LYS A 384 -21.36 -11.74 4.10
C LYS A 384 -20.45 -12.61 3.22
N TRP A 385 -19.37 -12.01 2.74
CA TRP A 385 -18.32 -12.73 2.03
C TRP A 385 -17.43 -13.49 3.00
N HIS A 386 -17.21 -14.77 2.70
CA HIS A 386 -16.30 -15.63 3.44
C HIS A 386 -15.26 -16.26 2.51
N SER A 387 -14.05 -16.45 3.03
CA SER A 387 -13.03 -17.28 2.40
C SER A 387 -13.10 -18.68 2.99
N LEU A 388 -13.28 -19.69 2.14
CA LEU A 388 -13.30 -21.10 2.55
C LEU A 388 -12.02 -21.77 2.08
N THR A 389 -11.20 -22.24 3.01
CA THR A 389 -9.95 -22.94 2.69
C THR A 389 -10.00 -24.38 3.18
N VAL A 390 -9.67 -25.33 2.32
CA VAL A 390 -9.43 -26.73 2.68
C VAL A 390 -8.00 -27.09 2.31
N VAL A 391 -7.25 -27.60 3.29
CA VAL A 391 -5.89 -28.09 3.09
C VAL A 391 -5.90 -29.61 3.19
N ILE A 392 -5.44 -30.29 2.14
CA ILE A 392 -5.28 -31.73 2.06
C ILE A 392 -3.78 -32.02 2.07
N ASP A 393 -3.34 -32.70 3.12
CA ASP A 393 -1.96 -33.10 3.38
C ASP A 393 -1.89 -34.63 3.22
N ARG A 394 -1.12 -35.10 2.23
CA ARG A 394 -0.97 -36.49 1.77
C ARG A 394 0.49 -36.94 1.69
N ALA A 395 1.43 -36.03 1.91
CA ALA A 395 2.87 -36.28 1.84
C ALA A 395 3.57 -36.17 3.21
N GLY A 396 2.85 -35.80 4.27
CA GLY A 396 3.37 -35.63 5.64
C GLY A 396 3.38 -36.92 6.49
N SER A 397 3.75 -36.78 7.78
CA SER A 397 3.79 -37.91 8.73
C SER A 397 2.41 -38.40 9.20
N LEU A 398 1.36 -37.60 8.97
CA LEU A 398 -0.05 -37.95 9.16
C LEU A 398 -0.90 -37.27 8.09
N ASP A 399 -1.45 -38.06 7.16
CA ASP A 399 -2.37 -37.56 6.15
C ASP A 399 -3.59 -36.90 6.82
N SER A 400 -3.92 -35.67 6.43
CA SER A 400 -4.98 -34.90 7.08
C SER A 400 -5.74 -33.98 6.13
N ILE A 401 -6.99 -33.72 6.48
CA ILE A 401 -7.85 -32.73 5.82
C ILE A 401 -8.23 -31.69 6.86
N ARG A 402 -7.93 -30.42 6.59
CA ARG A 402 -8.14 -29.30 7.51
C ARG A 402 -9.03 -28.25 6.87
N ALA A 403 -10.06 -27.80 7.58
CA ALA A 403 -10.97 -26.74 7.14
C ALA A 403 -10.67 -25.43 7.89
N PHE A 404 -10.70 -24.32 7.16
CA PHE A 404 -10.52 -22.97 7.67
C PHE A 404 -11.55 -22.03 7.05
N THR A 405 -12.10 -21.15 7.87
CA THR A 405 -13.03 -20.10 7.43
C THR A 405 -12.39 -18.77 7.76
N ASP A 406 -12.30 -17.87 6.79
CA ASP A 406 -11.74 -16.52 6.93
C ASP A 406 -10.31 -16.54 7.50
N GLY A 407 -9.50 -17.51 7.07
CA GLY A 407 -8.13 -17.72 7.54
C GLY A 407 -8.02 -18.39 8.92
N THR A 408 -9.14 -18.69 9.58
CA THR A 408 -9.18 -19.27 10.93
C THR A 408 -9.44 -20.77 10.89
N PHE A 409 -8.63 -21.55 11.60
CA PHE A 409 -8.79 -23.01 11.70
C PHE A 409 -10.12 -23.40 12.35
N ASN A 410 -10.83 -24.37 11.76
CA ASN A 410 -12.08 -24.89 12.30
C ASN A 410 -11.92 -26.33 12.81
N ALA A 411 -11.60 -27.26 11.90
CA ALA A 411 -11.55 -28.68 12.20
C ALA A 411 -10.54 -29.39 11.32
N ALA A 412 -10.12 -30.58 11.75
CA ALA A 412 -9.29 -31.49 10.98
C ALA A 412 -9.80 -32.92 11.11
N MET A 413 -9.65 -33.72 10.07
CA MET A 413 -9.84 -35.17 10.09
C MET A 413 -8.58 -35.86 9.57
N VAL A 414 -8.31 -37.07 10.08
CA VAL A 414 -7.27 -37.95 9.53
C VAL A 414 -7.78 -38.50 8.21
N ALA A 415 -6.95 -38.42 7.16
CA ALA A 415 -7.29 -39.02 5.88
C ALA A 415 -6.87 -40.49 5.84
N ASN A 416 -7.66 -41.29 5.11
CA ASN A 416 -7.41 -42.71 4.88
C ASN A 416 -6.64 -42.93 3.56
N GLY A 417 -6.32 -44.19 3.24
CA GLY A 417 -5.56 -44.55 2.03
C GLY A 417 -6.36 -44.52 0.71
N ASN A 418 -7.62 -44.06 0.69
CA ASN A 418 -8.44 -44.11 -0.51
C ASN A 418 -7.98 -43.09 -1.56
N ASN A 419 -8.06 -43.48 -2.84
CA ASN A 419 -7.78 -42.58 -3.96
C ASN A 419 -9.03 -41.72 -4.30
N PRO A 420 -8.94 -40.38 -4.30
CA PRO A 420 -10.05 -39.50 -4.70
C PRO A 420 -10.22 -39.37 -6.23
N ASP A 421 -9.26 -39.82 -7.03
CA ASP A 421 -9.25 -39.64 -8.49
C ASP A 421 -10.48 -40.23 -9.17
N ASN A 422 -10.97 -39.52 -10.18
CA ASN A 422 -12.17 -39.91 -10.92
C ASN A 422 -12.22 -39.25 -12.30
N GLN A 423 -13.20 -39.66 -13.12
CA GLN A 423 -13.46 -39.11 -14.46
C GLN A 423 -14.56 -38.04 -14.47
N THR A 424 -14.90 -37.47 -13.30
CA THR A 424 -15.86 -36.36 -13.21
C THR A 424 -15.11 -35.04 -13.35
N PRO A 425 -15.62 -34.05 -14.10
CA PRO A 425 -15.01 -32.71 -14.15
C PRO A 425 -15.09 -31.97 -12.81
N ILE A 426 -14.25 -30.94 -12.63
CA ILE A 426 -14.53 -29.89 -11.63
C ILE A 426 -15.83 -29.17 -12.01
N ARG A 427 -16.68 -28.95 -11.01
CA ARG A 427 -17.96 -28.25 -11.15
C ARG A 427 -18.17 -27.26 -10.01
N VAL A 428 -18.68 -26.07 -10.35
CA VAL A 428 -19.16 -25.03 -9.42
C VAL A 428 -20.66 -24.85 -9.63
N GLY A 429 -21.43 -24.66 -8.57
CA GLY A 429 -22.89 -24.60 -8.63
C GLY A 429 -23.53 -25.96 -8.32
N LYS A 430 -24.75 -26.19 -8.84
CA LYS A 430 -25.53 -27.38 -8.50
C LYS A 430 -24.82 -28.67 -8.87
N ILE A 431 -24.63 -29.53 -7.86
CA ILE A 431 -24.18 -30.93 -8.00
C ILE A 431 -25.33 -31.84 -7.59
N GLU A 432 -25.54 -32.93 -8.33
CA GLU A 432 -26.59 -33.91 -8.04
C GLU A 432 -26.36 -34.59 -6.67
N ASN A 433 -27.40 -34.61 -5.82
CA ASN A 433 -27.39 -35.16 -4.46
C ASN A 433 -28.81 -35.51 -3.94
N ASP A 434 -28.86 -36.25 -2.83
CA ASP A 434 -30.05 -36.48 -1.98
C ASP A 434 -30.23 -35.36 -0.95
N GLY A 435 -30.64 -34.17 -1.39
CA GLY A 435 -30.88 -33.02 -0.51
C GLY A 435 -30.68 -31.69 -1.22
N ASN A 436 -31.76 -31.10 -1.73
CA ASN A 436 -31.69 -29.98 -2.66
C ASN A 436 -32.61 -28.84 -2.22
N THR A 437 -32.28 -28.22 -1.08
CA THR A 437 -32.90 -26.93 -0.72
C THR A 437 -32.38 -25.83 -1.64
N ASN A 438 -33.20 -24.81 -1.85
CA ASN A 438 -33.04 -23.67 -2.76
C ASN A 438 -31.80 -22.81 -2.46
N ALA A 439 -30.59 -23.37 -2.62
CA ALA A 439 -29.34 -22.68 -2.38
C ALA A 439 -29.12 -21.57 -3.40
N ASP A 440 -28.63 -20.45 -2.90
CA ASP A 440 -28.44 -19.23 -3.66
C ASP A 440 -27.21 -18.48 -3.14
N TYR A 441 -26.14 -18.57 -3.91
CA TYR A 441 -24.84 -18.06 -3.52
C TYR A 441 -24.12 -17.39 -4.68
N SER A 442 -23.32 -16.39 -4.36
CA SER A 442 -22.32 -15.83 -5.26
C SER A 442 -20.97 -16.48 -4.93
N ILE A 443 -20.28 -17.02 -5.93
CA ILE A 443 -18.94 -17.59 -5.77
C ILE A 443 -17.97 -16.85 -6.69
N ALA A 444 -16.80 -16.52 -6.15
CA ALA A 444 -15.70 -15.89 -6.86
C ALA A 444 -14.36 -16.42 -6.34
N ASN A 445 -13.27 -16.04 -7.02
CA ASN A 445 -11.92 -16.23 -6.51
C ASN A 445 -11.57 -17.69 -6.13
N ILE A 446 -11.89 -18.63 -7.01
CA ILE A 446 -11.56 -20.04 -6.79
C ILE A 446 -10.08 -20.24 -7.11
N GLN A 447 -9.34 -20.80 -6.15
CA GLN A 447 -7.91 -21.06 -6.23
C GLN A 447 -7.66 -22.53 -5.84
N ILE A 448 -6.83 -23.22 -6.61
CA ILE A 448 -6.34 -24.56 -6.26
C ILE A 448 -4.83 -24.57 -6.40
N PHE A 449 -4.12 -24.98 -5.35
CA PHE A 449 -2.67 -25.12 -5.31
C PHE A 449 -2.28 -26.59 -5.14
N ASN A 450 -1.21 -27.06 -5.78
CA ASN A 450 -0.65 -28.42 -5.58
C ASN A 450 0.32 -28.48 -4.39
N ARG A 451 -0.08 -27.90 -3.27
CA ARG A 451 0.67 -27.97 -2.02
C ARG A 451 -0.26 -27.81 -0.82
N ALA A 452 0.18 -28.33 0.33
CA ALA A 452 -0.47 -28.05 1.60
C ALA A 452 0.00 -26.68 2.12
N PHE A 453 -0.95 -25.87 2.57
CA PHE A 453 -0.65 -24.65 3.32
C PHE A 453 -0.54 -24.96 4.81
N THR A 454 0.44 -24.37 5.47
CA THR A 454 0.49 -24.33 6.94
C THR A 454 -0.65 -23.47 7.48
N LYS A 455 -0.98 -23.62 8.77
CA LYS A 455 -2.01 -22.77 9.42
C LYS A 455 -1.68 -21.28 9.30
N GLU A 456 -0.40 -20.92 9.42
CA GLU A 456 0.07 -19.54 9.27
C GLU A 456 -0.02 -19.04 7.83
N GLU A 457 0.26 -19.89 6.85
CA GLU A 457 0.04 -19.56 5.44
C GLU A 457 -1.46 -19.34 5.16
N VAL A 458 -2.36 -20.20 5.65
CA VAL A 458 -3.81 -20.00 5.47
C VAL A 458 -4.26 -18.68 6.09
N LYS A 459 -3.84 -18.37 7.32
CA LYS A 459 -4.16 -17.11 8.00
C LYS A 459 -3.72 -15.88 7.19
N LYS A 460 -2.57 -15.95 6.50
CA LYS A 460 -2.02 -14.84 5.72
C LYS A 460 -2.58 -14.73 4.30
N LEU A 461 -2.87 -15.86 3.67
CA LEU A 461 -3.11 -15.94 2.22
C LEU A 461 -4.58 -16.13 1.85
N ALA A 462 -5.41 -16.68 2.74
CA ALA A 462 -6.81 -17.01 2.41
C ALA A 462 -7.60 -15.81 1.88
N GLY A 463 -7.38 -14.61 2.43
CA GLY A 463 -8.07 -13.39 2.03
C GLY A 463 -7.49 -12.63 0.84
N ILE A 464 -6.45 -13.14 0.16
CA ILE A 464 -5.83 -12.44 -0.97
C ILE A 464 -6.80 -12.40 -2.16
N VAL A 465 -7.16 -11.19 -2.59
CA VAL A 465 -8.11 -10.98 -3.69
C VAL A 465 -7.45 -11.17 -5.06
N GLN A 466 -6.19 -10.79 -5.23
CA GLN A 466 -5.46 -10.92 -6.50
C GLN A 466 -4.29 -11.87 -6.34
N VAL A 467 -4.29 -12.96 -7.10
CA VAL A 467 -3.19 -13.93 -7.14
C VAL A 467 -2.39 -13.72 -8.42
N ASP A 468 -1.25 -13.04 -8.29
CA ASP A 468 -0.30 -12.76 -9.37
C ASP A 468 1.09 -13.35 -9.05
N GLU A 469 2.10 -13.05 -9.88
CA GLU A 469 3.48 -13.53 -9.70
C GLU A 469 4.10 -13.15 -8.35
N GLY A 470 3.57 -12.13 -7.66
CA GLY A 470 3.98 -11.74 -6.31
C GLY A 470 3.42 -12.63 -5.21
N HIS A 471 2.42 -13.48 -5.49
CA HIS A 471 1.89 -14.41 -4.50
C HIS A 471 2.97 -15.46 -4.12
N PRO A 472 3.24 -15.72 -2.82
CA PRO A 472 4.33 -16.61 -2.40
C PRO A 472 4.27 -18.04 -2.96
N HIS A 473 3.09 -18.45 -3.40
CA HIS A 473 2.81 -19.79 -3.90
C HIS A 473 2.28 -19.79 -5.34
N PHE A 474 2.52 -18.71 -6.10
CA PHE A 474 2.07 -18.57 -7.49
C PHE A 474 2.48 -19.77 -8.36
N ASN A 475 3.72 -20.25 -8.23
CA ASN A 475 4.22 -21.39 -9.01
C ASN A 475 3.51 -22.73 -8.69
N SER A 476 2.85 -22.83 -7.54
CA SER A 476 2.05 -24.01 -7.17
C SER A 476 0.57 -23.89 -7.57
N LEU A 477 0.15 -22.74 -8.11
CA LEU A 477 -1.24 -22.47 -8.49
C LEU A 477 -1.62 -23.29 -9.73
N GLN A 478 -2.50 -24.28 -9.51
CA GLN A 478 -2.98 -25.20 -10.54
C GLN A 478 -4.22 -24.69 -11.29
N GLY A 479 -5.02 -23.85 -10.64
CA GLY A 479 -6.17 -23.18 -11.25
C GLY A 479 -6.56 -21.95 -10.45
N TYR A 480 -6.91 -20.86 -11.14
CA TYR A 480 -7.32 -19.60 -10.53
C TYR A 480 -8.40 -18.90 -11.35
N TRP A 481 -9.64 -18.92 -10.85
CA TRP A 481 -10.80 -18.30 -11.48
C TRP A 481 -11.32 -17.15 -10.62
N PRO A 482 -10.79 -15.92 -10.77
CA PRO A 482 -11.28 -14.76 -10.03
C PRO A 482 -12.72 -14.40 -10.38
N GLY A 483 -13.09 -14.46 -11.67
CA GLY A 483 -14.41 -14.08 -12.17
C GLY A 483 -14.67 -12.58 -12.26
N PHE A 484 -13.82 -11.72 -11.66
CA PHE A 484 -14.06 -10.28 -11.59
C PHE A 484 -14.23 -9.58 -12.95
N ASP A 485 -13.50 -10.02 -13.98
CA ASP A 485 -13.45 -9.40 -15.32
C ASP A 485 -14.20 -10.22 -16.39
N ASP A 486 -14.98 -11.22 -15.97
CA ASP A 486 -15.66 -12.16 -16.87
C ASP A 486 -17.15 -11.79 -17.09
N VAL A 487 -17.56 -10.60 -16.64
CA VAL A 487 -18.92 -10.09 -16.77
C VAL A 487 -19.44 -10.23 -18.20
N GLY A 488 -20.59 -10.88 -18.34
CA GLY A 488 -21.27 -11.11 -19.63
C GLY A 488 -20.69 -12.27 -20.44
N LYS A 489 -19.59 -12.90 -20.04
CA LYS A 489 -19.05 -14.09 -20.71
C LYS A 489 -19.78 -15.35 -20.26
N ASN A 490 -19.68 -16.39 -21.09
CA ASN A 490 -20.13 -17.75 -20.79
C ASN A 490 -18.99 -18.62 -20.22
N LEU A 491 -17.98 -18.01 -19.59
CA LEU A 491 -16.87 -18.72 -18.99
C LEU A 491 -16.31 -17.96 -17.77
N LEU A 492 -15.63 -18.69 -16.89
CA LEU A 492 -14.69 -18.15 -15.92
C LEU A 492 -13.28 -18.37 -16.47
N THR A 493 -12.51 -17.30 -16.60
CA THR A 493 -11.14 -17.31 -17.12
C THR A 493 -10.19 -17.83 -16.05
N ASP A 494 -9.37 -18.82 -16.38
CA ASP A 494 -8.27 -19.26 -15.53
C ASP A 494 -7.06 -18.34 -15.73
N LYS A 495 -6.72 -17.57 -14.69
CA LYS A 495 -5.55 -16.69 -14.68
C LYS A 495 -4.26 -17.40 -14.26
N SER A 496 -4.31 -18.66 -13.83
CA SER A 496 -3.09 -19.47 -13.56
C SER A 496 -2.26 -19.72 -14.82
N LEU A 497 -1.10 -20.36 -14.67
CA LEU A 497 -0.27 -20.77 -15.80
C LEU A 497 -0.92 -21.87 -16.66
N ASN A 498 -1.91 -22.61 -16.12
CA ASN A 498 -2.53 -23.74 -16.82
C ASN A 498 -3.68 -23.36 -17.77
N LYS A 499 -4.26 -22.15 -17.65
CA LYS A 499 -5.30 -21.61 -18.55
C LYS A 499 -6.53 -22.52 -18.75
N ARG A 500 -6.95 -23.22 -17.69
CA ARG A 500 -8.08 -24.16 -17.62
C ARG A 500 -9.42 -23.46 -17.40
N ASN A 501 -9.95 -22.75 -18.40
CA ASN A 501 -11.22 -22.02 -18.27
C ASN A 501 -12.40 -22.94 -17.87
N LEU A 502 -13.31 -22.44 -17.01
CA LEU A 502 -14.58 -23.11 -16.70
C LEU A 502 -15.68 -22.57 -17.61
N SER A 503 -16.42 -23.45 -18.28
CA SER A 503 -17.57 -23.04 -19.10
C SER A 503 -18.82 -22.88 -18.24
N LEU A 504 -19.52 -21.75 -18.37
CA LEU A 504 -20.78 -21.45 -17.68
C LEU A 504 -21.98 -21.92 -18.51
N THR A 505 -22.94 -22.52 -17.82
CA THR A 505 -24.20 -23.02 -18.39
C THR A 505 -25.38 -22.67 -17.50
N GLY A 506 -26.58 -22.70 -18.07
CA GLY A 506 -27.81 -22.26 -17.40
C GLY A 506 -28.02 -20.74 -17.45
N PRO A 507 -29.03 -20.22 -16.75
CA PRO A 507 -29.40 -18.81 -16.75
C PRO A 507 -28.50 -17.99 -15.78
N TYR A 508 -27.18 -17.98 -16.02
CA TYR A 508 -26.23 -17.31 -15.15
C TYR A 508 -26.39 -15.78 -15.19
N ASN A 509 -26.22 -15.16 -14.03
CA ASN A 509 -26.18 -13.71 -13.89
C ASN A 509 -24.93 -13.30 -13.12
N TRP A 510 -24.41 -12.14 -13.48
CA TRP A 510 -23.26 -11.51 -12.83
C TRP A 510 -23.76 -10.46 -11.84
N SER A 511 -23.36 -10.58 -10.59
CA SER A 511 -23.65 -9.60 -9.54
C SER A 511 -22.42 -8.75 -9.29
N ASN A 512 -22.56 -7.43 -9.41
CA ASN A 512 -21.56 -6.50 -8.92
C ASN A 512 -21.68 -6.36 -7.40
N PHE A 513 -20.55 -6.21 -6.72
CA PHE A 513 -20.51 -6.00 -5.27
C PHE A 513 -19.41 -5.01 -4.89
N SER A 514 -19.61 -4.36 -3.75
CA SER A 514 -18.64 -3.52 -3.05
C SER A 514 -18.97 -3.66 -1.56
N ASP A 515 -18.24 -4.54 -0.86
CA ASP A 515 -18.48 -4.87 0.53
C ASP A 515 -17.19 -4.70 1.35
N VAL A 516 -17.25 -4.10 2.53
CA VAL A 516 -16.10 -4.08 3.45
C VAL A 516 -15.99 -5.43 4.14
N VAL A 517 -14.86 -6.12 3.94
CA VAL A 517 -14.62 -7.48 4.46
C VAL A 517 -13.29 -7.48 5.20
N SER A 518 -13.33 -7.59 6.53
CA SER A 518 -12.16 -7.35 7.40
C SER A 518 -11.01 -8.35 7.22
N HIS A 519 -11.31 -9.55 6.72
CA HIS A 519 -10.33 -10.61 6.48
C HIS A 519 -9.85 -10.70 5.02
N PHE A 520 -10.37 -9.85 4.13
CA PHE A 520 -9.91 -9.77 2.74
C PHE A 520 -8.82 -8.71 2.57
N GLN A 521 -8.00 -8.90 1.53
CA GLN A 521 -6.87 -8.04 1.18
C GLN A 521 -7.07 -7.54 -0.27
N PRO A 522 -7.93 -6.52 -0.48
CA PRO A 522 -8.12 -5.93 -1.79
C PRO A 522 -6.84 -5.24 -2.25
N ALA A 523 -6.62 -5.18 -3.57
CA ALA A 523 -5.49 -4.46 -4.15
C ALA A 523 -5.68 -2.95 -3.94
N ILE A 524 -4.63 -2.28 -3.46
CA ILE A 524 -4.65 -0.85 -3.17
C ILE A 524 -3.72 -0.16 -4.15
N ALA A 525 -4.23 0.83 -4.88
CA ALA A 525 -3.43 1.60 -5.81
C ALA A 525 -2.28 2.32 -5.08
N ALA A 526 -1.09 2.34 -5.67
CA ALA A 526 0.08 3.01 -5.08
C ALA A 526 -0.17 4.50 -4.77
N SER A 527 -1.08 5.15 -5.49
CA SER A 527 -1.51 6.54 -5.23
C SER A 527 -2.10 6.74 -3.84
N PHE A 528 -2.74 5.72 -3.27
CA PHE A 528 -3.30 5.75 -1.91
C PHE A 528 -2.21 6.02 -0.86
N TYR A 529 -1.06 5.35 -0.96
CA TYR A 529 0.05 5.54 -0.03
C TYR A 529 0.78 6.88 -0.21
N ARG A 530 0.57 7.56 -1.35
CA ARG A 530 1.10 8.90 -1.63
C ARG A 530 0.19 10.02 -1.13
N LEU A 531 -0.92 9.73 -0.45
CA LEU A 531 -1.80 10.74 0.15
C LEU A 531 -1.23 11.38 1.42
N VAL A 532 -0.20 10.77 2.01
CA VAL A 532 0.57 11.27 3.16
C VAL A 532 2.02 11.51 2.76
N PRO A 533 2.79 12.32 3.50
CA PRO A 533 4.22 12.47 3.24
C PRO A 533 4.94 11.11 3.32
N ASN A 534 5.84 10.88 2.36
CA ASN A 534 6.73 9.74 2.35
C ASN A 534 8.19 10.17 2.52
N GLY A 535 9.07 9.25 2.93
CA GLY A 535 10.52 9.53 3.09
C GLY A 535 11.17 10.13 1.84
N VAL A 536 10.70 9.77 0.64
CA VAL A 536 11.18 10.31 -0.64
C VAL A 536 10.82 11.78 -0.88
N ASP A 537 9.86 12.35 -0.15
CA ASP A 537 9.30 13.68 -0.45
C ASP A 537 10.16 14.83 0.10
N ALA A 538 10.87 14.61 1.22
CA ALA A 538 11.63 15.67 1.88
C ALA A 538 12.76 16.25 1.00
N PRO A 539 13.56 15.45 0.27
CA PRO A 539 14.50 15.96 -0.73
C PRO A 539 13.86 16.88 -1.77
N PHE A 540 12.64 16.58 -2.22
CA PHE A 540 11.94 17.43 -3.19
C PHE A 540 11.62 18.81 -2.59
N MET A 541 11.18 18.84 -1.34
CA MET A 541 10.95 20.10 -0.60
C MET A 541 12.24 20.90 -0.43
N VAL A 542 13.37 20.23 -0.16
CA VAL A 542 14.68 20.88 -0.07
C VAL A 542 15.05 21.56 -1.38
N TYR A 543 14.97 20.86 -2.52
CA TYR A 543 15.30 21.44 -3.83
C TYR A 543 14.41 22.62 -4.18
N GLN A 544 13.09 22.48 -3.99
CA GLN A 544 12.14 23.57 -4.26
C GLN A 544 12.44 24.81 -3.41
N TRP A 545 12.77 24.62 -2.13
CA TRP A 545 13.05 25.75 -1.24
C TRP A 545 14.36 26.47 -1.56
N LEU A 546 15.36 25.75 -2.07
CA LEU A 546 16.60 26.33 -2.59
C LEU A 546 16.45 26.95 -3.99
N GLY A 547 15.26 26.91 -4.58
CA GLY A 547 15.03 27.40 -5.95
C GLY A 547 15.63 26.50 -7.04
N ILE A 548 15.93 25.25 -6.72
CA ILE A 548 16.50 24.28 -7.65
C ILE A 548 15.38 23.64 -8.47
N THR A 549 15.45 23.78 -9.79
CA THR A 549 14.57 23.07 -10.72
C THR A 549 14.96 21.59 -10.75
N VAL A 550 14.00 20.69 -10.51
CA VAL A 550 14.22 19.24 -10.49
C VAL A 550 13.94 18.65 -11.89
N PRO A 551 14.96 18.30 -12.69
CA PRO A 551 14.74 17.69 -14.00
C PRO A 551 14.24 16.24 -13.86
N SER A 552 13.48 15.77 -14.84
CA SER A 552 12.98 14.37 -14.87
C SER A 552 14.10 13.33 -14.92
N SER A 553 15.28 13.68 -15.45
CA SER A 553 16.47 12.82 -15.50
C SER A 553 16.99 12.42 -14.13
N TRP A 554 16.63 13.16 -13.07
CA TRP A 554 16.97 12.81 -11.69
C TRP A 554 16.20 11.61 -11.15
N GLN A 555 15.09 11.25 -11.80
CA GLN A 555 14.24 10.10 -11.49
C GLN A 555 13.86 10.01 -10.00
N LEU A 556 13.59 11.14 -9.35
CA LEU A 556 13.11 11.16 -7.96
C LEU A 556 11.75 10.46 -7.86
N ASP A 557 11.52 9.76 -6.75
CA ASP A 557 10.24 9.09 -6.46
C ASP A 557 9.30 9.96 -5.63
N GLY A 558 9.86 10.98 -4.98
CA GLY A 558 9.12 11.94 -4.17
C GLY A 558 8.28 12.91 -5.00
N LYS A 559 7.45 13.67 -4.30
CA LYS A 559 6.69 14.80 -4.85
C LYS A 559 6.86 16.04 -3.99
N GLY A 560 6.61 17.20 -4.59
CA GLY A 560 6.46 18.44 -3.84
C GLY A 560 5.16 18.43 -3.04
N TRP A 561 5.23 18.93 -1.82
CA TRP A 561 4.05 19.28 -1.04
C TRP A 561 3.76 20.76 -1.23
N ALA A 562 2.48 21.13 -1.26
CA ALA A 562 2.03 22.51 -1.39
C ALA A 562 1.40 22.98 -0.06
N PRO A 563 2.21 23.53 0.88
CA PRO A 563 1.70 24.24 2.04
C PRO A 563 0.82 25.42 1.62
N ALA A 564 -0.23 25.69 2.39
CA ALA A 564 -0.93 26.95 2.29
C ALA A 564 -0.07 28.06 2.93
N TYR A 565 -0.04 29.23 2.31
CA TYR A 565 0.71 30.38 2.81
C TYR A 565 -0.25 31.38 3.45
N ARG A 566 0.16 31.95 4.58
CA ARG A 566 -0.59 33.03 5.23
C ARG A 566 -0.65 34.20 4.25
N THR A 567 -1.84 34.70 3.96
CA THR A 567 -1.98 35.99 3.28
C THR A 567 -1.34 37.06 4.16
N MET A 568 -0.24 37.66 3.71
CA MET A 568 0.29 38.85 4.36
C MET A 568 -0.77 39.94 4.17
N ARG A 569 -1.52 40.28 5.22
CA ARG A 569 -2.22 41.55 5.26
C ARG A 569 -1.17 42.59 5.64
N ASP A 570 -1.01 43.57 4.77
CA ASP A 570 -0.15 44.74 4.93
C ASP A 570 -0.39 45.46 6.26
#